data_AF-A0A0D3JB75-F1
#
_entry.id   AF-A0A0D3JB75-F1
#
_cell.length_a   1.000
_cell.length_b   1.000
_cell.length_c   1.000
_cell.angle_alpha   90.00
_cell.angle_beta   90.00
_cell.angle_gamma   90.00
#
_symmetry.space_group_name_H-M   'P 1'
#
loop_
_entity.id
_entity.type
_entity.pdbx_description
1 polymer ?
#
loop_
_entity_poly.entity_id
_entity_poly.type
_entity_poly.pdbx_seq_one_letter_code
_entity_poly.pdbx_strand_id
1 'polypeptide(L)'
;MIALVAGLSHSLLVGGPPTRTGGARCASSPCMAESPRKLRVGLVGGGTVGGGIVTILEGARELQASLGVDVEIATICVRDKAKPRDFPLPAGCAVVDDVEEILGDGSIDLVCEVMGGTTLAKEVVMRSIADGKHVVTANKALIAAALPELQEKLAEANAKQVLGSEGKFGFEAAVCGGIPIIHALQRDFLGDEVSQLSGVVNGRTLPSVSGQPSGQPPRGLFVGIINGCTNFILSNMAQGGLSYSDALKE
;
A
#
# COMPACT_ATOMS: atom_id res chain seq x y z
N MET A 1 3.05 7.37 -5.61
CA MET A 1 2.53 6.79 -6.86
C MET A 1 2.87 5.31 -6.98
N ILE A 2 4.15 4.89 -6.99
CA ILE A 2 4.52 3.46 -7.12
C ILE A 2 3.88 2.59 -6.05
N ALA A 3 3.91 2.93 -4.76
CA ALA A 3 3.23 2.12 -3.73
C ALA A 3 1.68 2.06 -3.88
N LEU A 4 1.07 3.14 -4.39
CA LEU A 4 -0.38 3.23 -4.60
C LEU A 4 -0.80 2.45 -5.87
N VAL A 5 0.02 2.53 -6.92
CA VAL A 5 -0.19 1.89 -8.23
C VAL A 5 0.30 0.43 -8.24
N ALA A 6 1.33 0.07 -7.47
CA ALA A 6 1.83 -1.30 -7.33
C ALA A 6 1.01 -2.13 -6.33
N GLY A 7 0.35 -1.48 -5.35
CA GLY A 7 -0.65 -2.12 -4.50
C GLY A 7 -1.98 -2.43 -5.22
N LEU A 8 -2.24 -1.73 -6.34
CA LEU A 8 -3.34 -2.00 -7.27
C LEU A 8 -2.80 -2.92 -8.38
N SER A 9 -2.97 -4.23 -8.25
CA SER A 9 -2.48 -5.20 -9.25
C SER A 9 -2.92 -4.84 -10.68
N HIS A 10 -2.14 -5.23 -11.69
CA HIS A 10 -2.42 -5.00 -13.13
C HIS A 10 -3.85 -5.44 -13.57
N SER A 11 -4.48 -6.40 -12.87
CA SER A 11 -5.89 -6.80 -13.10
C SER A 11 -6.95 -5.76 -12.69
N LEU A 12 -6.63 -4.79 -11.82
CA LEU A 12 -7.52 -3.66 -11.54
C LEU A 12 -7.41 -2.57 -12.63
N LEU A 13 -6.29 -2.55 -13.37
CA LEU A 13 -5.99 -1.60 -14.44
C LEU A 13 -6.39 -2.09 -15.84
N VAL A 14 -6.50 -3.42 -16.02
CA VAL A 14 -6.90 -4.04 -17.28
C VAL A 14 -8.11 -4.92 -16.99
N GLY A 15 -9.29 -4.46 -17.44
CA GLY A 15 -10.50 -5.26 -17.41
C GLY A 15 -10.26 -6.64 -18.02
N GLY A 16 -10.76 -7.69 -17.38
CA GLY A 16 -10.63 -9.06 -17.89
C GLY A 16 -11.10 -9.14 -19.34
N PRO A 17 -10.47 -9.98 -20.19
CA PRO A 17 -10.84 -10.06 -21.60
C PRO A 17 -12.33 -10.42 -21.72
N PRO A 18 -13.10 -9.75 -22.59
CA PRO A 18 -14.50 -10.07 -22.77
C PRO A 18 -14.61 -11.53 -23.21
N THR A 19 -15.43 -12.30 -22.51
CA THR A 19 -15.81 -13.65 -22.90
C THR A 19 -16.43 -13.60 -24.29
N ARG A 20 -15.66 -13.95 -25.33
CA ARG A 20 -16.15 -14.03 -26.70
C ARG A 20 -17.05 -15.25 -26.86
N THR A 21 -18.36 -15.04 -26.79
CA THR A 21 -19.36 -15.96 -27.35
C THR A 21 -19.86 -15.40 -28.68
N GLY A 22 -19.72 -16.20 -29.75
CA GLY A 22 -20.48 -16.04 -31.00
C GLY A 22 -20.01 -14.95 -31.98
N GLY A 23 -19.78 -15.33 -33.24
CA GLY A 23 -19.19 -14.46 -34.26
C GLY A 23 -20.15 -13.51 -34.96
N ALA A 24 -19.60 -12.41 -35.49
CA ALA A 24 -19.94 -11.82 -36.79
C ALA A 24 -19.03 -10.59 -37.07
N ARG A 25 -18.44 -10.59 -38.27
CA ARG A 25 -17.92 -9.49 -39.11
C ARG A 25 -17.44 -8.19 -38.42
N CYS A 26 -16.15 -7.94 -38.58
CA CYS A 26 -15.47 -6.69 -38.25
C CYS A 26 -15.97 -5.55 -39.15
N ALA A 27 -16.85 -4.70 -38.63
CA ALA A 27 -17.09 -3.36 -39.15
C ALA A 27 -16.40 -2.37 -38.19
N SER A 28 -15.54 -1.53 -38.75
CA SER A 28 -14.76 -0.49 -38.09
C SER A 28 -15.61 0.38 -37.18
N SER A 29 -15.62 0.04 -35.88
CA SER A 29 -16.06 0.96 -34.84
C SER A 29 -14.82 1.70 -34.35
N PRO A 30 -14.84 3.04 -34.21
CA PRO A 30 -13.73 3.74 -33.57
C PRO A 30 -13.57 3.14 -32.18
N CYS A 31 -12.34 2.77 -31.80
CA CYS A 31 -12.06 2.35 -30.43
C CYS A 31 -12.51 3.51 -29.52
N MET A 32 -13.65 3.35 -28.86
CA MET A 32 -14.04 4.31 -27.83
C MET A 32 -12.95 4.21 -26.78
N ALA A 33 -12.21 5.29 -26.58
CA ALA A 33 -11.33 5.43 -25.44
C ALA A 33 -12.22 5.25 -24.21
N GLU A 34 -12.10 4.08 -23.56
CA GLU A 34 -12.84 3.75 -22.36
C GLU A 34 -12.51 4.82 -21.32
N SER A 35 -13.54 5.45 -20.74
CA SER A 35 -13.35 6.49 -19.74
C SER A 35 -12.53 5.93 -18.57
N PRO A 36 -11.51 6.67 -18.07
CA PRO A 36 -10.62 6.14 -17.05
C PRO A 36 -11.41 5.69 -15.81
N ARG A 37 -11.06 4.52 -15.26
CA ARG A 37 -11.70 4.01 -14.05
C ARG A 37 -11.39 4.97 -12.91
N LYS A 38 -12.42 5.62 -12.38
CA LYS A 38 -12.28 6.53 -11.24
C LYS A 38 -12.14 5.72 -9.94
N LEU A 39 -11.11 6.04 -9.15
CA LEU A 39 -10.85 5.48 -7.82
C LEU A 39 -10.87 6.61 -6.81
N ARG A 40 -11.81 6.55 -5.86
CA ARG A 40 -11.98 7.55 -4.81
C ARG A 40 -11.23 7.14 -3.55
N VAL A 41 -10.38 8.03 -3.06
CA VAL A 41 -9.45 7.79 -1.97
C VAL A 41 -9.84 8.59 -0.73
N GLY A 42 -9.97 7.88 0.39
CA GLY A 42 -9.96 8.46 1.73
C GLY A 42 -8.55 8.46 2.30
N LEU A 43 -7.96 9.63 2.49
CA LEU A 43 -6.61 9.79 3.05
C LEU A 43 -6.70 10.04 4.55
N VAL A 44 -6.14 9.15 5.35
CA VAL A 44 -6.11 9.27 6.80
C VAL A 44 -4.71 9.66 7.23
N GLY A 45 -4.52 10.95 7.53
CA GLY A 45 -3.24 11.57 7.85
C GLY A 45 -2.80 12.61 6.81
N GLY A 46 -2.80 13.89 7.22
CA GLY A 46 -2.36 15.03 6.39
C GLY A 46 -1.00 15.60 6.79
N GLY A 47 -0.06 14.76 7.24
CA GLY A 47 1.32 15.17 7.55
C GLY A 47 2.22 15.18 6.30
N THR A 48 3.55 15.12 6.48
CA THR A 48 4.53 15.12 5.38
C THR A 48 4.27 14.05 4.32
N VAL A 49 3.95 12.82 4.74
CA VAL A 49 3.68 11.71 3.81
C VAL A 49 2.35 11.95 3.08
N GLY A 50 1.29 12.29 3.81
CA GLY A 50 -0.02 12.60 3.23
C GLY A 50 0.02 13.75 2.23
N GLY A 51 0.66 14.87 2.58
CA GLY A 51 0.84 16.00 1.68
C GLY A 51 1.70 15.68 0.45
N GLY A 52 2.71 14.82 0.61
CA GLY A 52 3.46 14.27 -0.51
C GLY A 52 2.60 13.43 -1.46
N ILE A 53 1.72 12.58 -0.93
CA ILE A 53 0.77 11.79 -1.72
C ILE A 53 -0.15 12.71 -2.53
N VAL A 54 -0.72 13.73 -1.89
CA VAL A 54 -1.58 14.72 -2.55
C VAL A 54 -0.83 15.41 -3.70
N THR A 55 0.34 15.96 -3.41
CA THR A 55 1.17 16.66 -4.42
C THR A 55 1.50 15.76 -5.62
N ILE A 56 1.86 14.50 -5.38
CA ILE A 56 2.20 13.55 -6.44
C ILE A 56 0.98 13.20 -7.30
N LEU A 57 -0.18 12.96 -6.68
CA LEU A 57 -1.39 12.60 -7.43
C LEU A 57 -1.93 13.77 -8.25
N GLU A 58 -1.91 14.99 -7.72
CA GLU A 58 -2.27 16.18 -8.49
C GLU A 58 -1.29 16.47 -9.64
N GLY A 59 0.02 16.25 -9.42
CA GLY A 59 1.03 16.44 -10.46
C GLY A 59 1.03 15.36 -11.55
N ALA A 60 0.35 14.23 -11.35
CA ALA A 60 0.42 13.07 -12.23
C ALA A 60 -0.90 12.77 -12.97
N ARG A 61 -1.78 13.77 -13.12
CA ARG A 61 -3.11 13.61 -13.76
C ARG A 61 -3.03 13.09 -15.20
N GLU A 62 -2.09 13.60 -15.99
CA GLU A 62 -1.90 13.16 -17.38
C GLU A 62 -1.41 11.70 -17.46
N LEU A 63 -0.49 11.32 -16.57
CA LEU A 63 0.00 9.94 -16.47
C LEU A 63 -1.12 8.99 -16.05
N GLN A 64 -1.93 9.38 -15.06
CA GLN A 64 -3.12 8.63 -14.63
C GLN A 64 -4.06 8.37 -15.81
N ALA A 65 -4.42 9.41 -16.58
CA ALA A 65 -5.26 9.29 -17.76
C ALA A 65 -4.67 8.33 -18.80
N SER A 66 -3.35 8.39 -19.03
CA SER A 66 -2.66 7.48 -19.96
C SER A 66 -2.67 6.01 -19.50
N LEU A 67 -2.78 5.77 -18.19
CA LEU A 67 -2.89 4.45 -17.58
C LEU A 67 -4.34 3.97 -17.43
N GLY A 68 -5.32 4.75 -17.91
CA GLY A 68 -6.74 4.39 -17.84
C GLY A 68 -7.33 4.46 -16.43
N VAL A 69 -6.69 5.17 -15.49
CA VAL A 69 -7.16 5.34 -14.12
C VAL A 69 -7.23 6.81 -13.74
N ASP A 70 -8.22 7.19 -12.95
CA ASP A 70 -8.29 8.52 -12.35
C ASP A 70 -8.40 8.39 -10.82
N VAL A 71 -7.36 8.77 -10.09
CA VAL A 71 -7.30 8.67 -8.63
C VAL A 71 -7.68 10.01 -8.02
N GLU A 72 -8.84 10.07 -7.38
CA GLU A 72 -9.34 11.28 -6.72
C GLU A 72 -9.21 11.16 -5.20
N ILE A 73 -8.57 12.13 -4.54
CA ILE A 73 -8.62 12.22 -3.08
C ILE A 73 -9.92 12.91 -2.70
N ALA A 74 -10.91 12.12 -2.29
CA ALA A 74 -12.24 12.61 -1.94
C ALA A 74 -12.26 13.27 -0.55
N THR A 75 -11.59 12.64 0.43
CA THR A 75 -11.64 13.08 1.83
C THR A 75 -10.28 12.92 2.48
N ILE A 76 -9.83 13.93 3.22
CA ILE A 76 -8.60 13.90 4.02
C ILE A 76 -8.97 14.05 5.49
N CYS A 77 -8.76 13.00 6.28
CA CYS A 77 -8.91 13.06 7.73
C CYS A 77 -7.60 13.49 8.40
N VAL A 78 -7.71 14.46 9.29
CA VAL A 78 -6.59 15.05 10.05
C VAL A 78 -6.96 15.17 11.53
N ARG A 79 -5.97 15.37 12.41
CA ARG A 79 -6.26 15.65 13.83
C ARG A 79 -6.75 17.07 14.08
N ASP A 80 -6.27 18.03 13.28
CA ASP A 80 -6.53 19.46 13.49
C ASP A 80 -6.85 20.11 12.13
N LYS A 81 -8.11 20.50 11.94
CA LYS A 81 -8.59 21.19 10.74
C LYS A 81 -7.94 22.58 10.58
N ALA A 82 -7.73 23.28 11.69
CA ALA A 82 -7.22 24.65 11.73
C ALA A 82 -5.72 24.74 11.43
N LYS A 83 -4.97 23.65 11.60
CA LYS A 83 -3.54 23.61 11.26
C LYS A 83 -3.32 23.94 9.78
N PRO A 84 -2.47 24.92 9.43
CA PRO A 84 -2.11 25.21 8.05
C PRO A 84 -1.45 24.01 7.38
N ARG A 85 -1.79 23.78 6.11
CA ARG A 85 -1.21 22.72 5.26
C ARG A 85 -0.36 23.37 4.20
N ASP A 86 0.76 22.73 3.88
CA ASP A 86 1.77 23.19 2.92
C ASP A 86 1.64 22.49 1.55
N PHE A 87 0.54 21.77 1.33
CA PHE A 87 0.22 21.08 0.09
C PHE A 87 -1.11 21.58 -0.49
N PRO A 88 -1.29 21.52 -1.83
CA PRO A 88 -2.52 21.95 -2.46
C PRO A 88 -3.68 21.03 -2.04
N LEU A 89 -4.80 21.59 -1.63
CA LEU A 89 -6.01 20.80 -1.42
C LEU A 89 -6.63 20.48 -2.79
N PRO A 90 -6.91 19.21 -3.12
CA PRO A 90 -7.58 18.84 -4.37
C PRO A 90 -8.95 19.49 -4.47
N ALA A 91 -9.36 19.83 -5.69
CA ALA A 91 -10.68 20.41 -5.92
C ALA A 91 -11.78 19.44 -5.48
N GLY A 92 -12.74 19.92 -4.68
CA GLY A 92 -13.84 19.10 -4.15
C GLY A 92 -13.46 18.16 -3.00
N CYS A 93 -12.22 18.19 -2.52
CA CYS A 93 -11.78 17.38 -1.39
C CYS A 93 -12.29 17.92 -0.06
N ALA A 94 -12.94 17.07 0.74
CA ALA A 94 -13.35 17.40 2.10
C ALA A 94 -12.19 17.19 3.09
N VAL A 95 -12.03 18.12 4.04
CA VAL A 95 -11.08 17.96 5.15
C VAL A 95 -11.85 17.75 6.44
N VAL A 96 -11.66 16.58 7.04
CA VAL A 96 -12.42 16.07 8.18
C VAL A 96 -11.51 15.80 9.37
N ASP A 97 -12.07 15.68 10.57
CA ASP A 97 -11.36 15.33 11.81
C ASP A 97 -11.94 14.11 12.50
N ASP A 98 -13.00 13.54 11.93
CA ASP A 98 -13.55 12.24 12.30
C ASP A 98 -13.26 11.23 11.18
N VAL A 99 -12.65 10.11 11.56
CA VAL A 99 -12.34 9.00 10.64
C VAL A 99 -13.61 8.30 10.14
N GLU A 100 -14.71 8.38 10.88
CA GLU A 100 -15.99 7.79 10.46
C GLU A 100 -16.54 8.45 9.19
N GLU A 101 -16.17 9.70 8.89
CA GLU A 101 -16.51 10.36 7.62
C GLU A 101 -15.84 9.69 6.41
N ILE A 102 -14.75 8.93 6.61
CA ILE A 102 -14.10 8.11 5.58
C ILE A 102 -14.60 6.67 5.63
N LEU A 103 -14.73 6.09 6.83
CA LEU A 103 -15.13 4.69 6.99
C LEU A 103 -16.59 4.48 6.58
N GLY A 104 -17.49 5.39 6.95
CA GLY A 104 -18.91 5.33 6.60
C GLY A 104 -19.25 5.76 5.17
N ASP A 105 -18.31 6.38 4.45
CA ASP A 105 -18.52 6.76 3.05
C ASP A 105 -18.36 5.54 2.13
N GLY A 106 -19.48 5.00 1.68
CA GLY A 106 -19.53 3.87 0.74
C GLY A 106 -19.06 4.20 -0.67
N SER A 107 -18.78 5.47 -0.96
CA SER A 107 -18.25 5.91 -2.25
C SER A 107 -16.72 5.99 -2.29
N ILE A 108 -16.05 5.69 -1.17
CA ILE A 108 -14.59 5.56 -1.09
C ILE A 108 -14.18 4.13 -1.43
N ASP A 109 -13.38 3.97 -2.49
CA ASP A 109 -12.87 2.68 -2.95
C ASP A 109 -11.59 2.26 -2.21
N LEU A 110 -10.77 3.23 -1.82
CA LEU A 110 -9.45 3.00 -1.23
C LEU A 110 -9.20 3.90 -0.01
N VAL A 111 -8.74 3.30 1.08
CA VAL A 111 -8.28 4.02 2.26
C VAL A 111 -6.76 4.03 2.29
N CYS A 112 -6.18 5.22 2.35
CA CYS A 112 -4.73 5.42 2.49
C CYS A 112 -4.42 5.86 3.92
N GLU A 113 -3.81 4.99 4.72
CA GLU A 113 -3.49 5.23 6.12
C GLU A 113 -2.01 5.63 6.27
N VAL A 114 -1.78 6.87 6.70
CA VAL A 114 -0.44 7.43 6.93
C VAL A 114 -0.40 8.22 8.23
N MET A 115 -1.22 7.83 9.20
CA MET A 115 -1.24 8.42 10.53
C MET A 115 -0.06 7.93 11.37
N GLY A 116 0.22 8.68 12.44
CA GLY A 116 1.08 8.19 13.51
C GLY A 116 0.29 7.43 14.57
N GLY A 117 0.97 6.54 15.29
CA GLY A 117 0.35 5.67 16.32
C GLY A 117 -0.14 4.36 15.72
N THR A 118 -0.56 3.42 16.57
CA THR A 118 -0.96 2.07 16.14
C THR A 118 -2.41 1.75 16.44
N THR A 119 -2.97 2.20 17.57
CA THR A 119 -4.33 1.84 17.99
C THR A 119 -5.40 2.27 17.00
N LEU A 120 -5.54 3.59 16.77
CA LEU A 120 -6.53 4.12 15.82
C LEU A 120 -6.22 3.70 14.37
N ALA A 121 -4.93 3.65 14.02
CA ALA A 121 -4.50 3.23 12.68
C ALA A 121 -4.95 1.78 12.38
N LYS A 122 -4.78 0.87 13.34
CA LYS A 122 -5.25 -0.51 13.24
C LYS A 122 -6.76 -0.58 13.06
N GLU A 123 -7.52 0.17 13.87
CA GLU A 123 -8.99 0.20 13.77
C GLU A 123 -9.45 0.64 12.37
N VAL A 124 -8.89 1.74 11.86
CA VAL A 124 -9.16 2.25 10.52
C VAL A 124 -8.87 1.20 9.45
N VAL A 125 -7.70 0.56 9.50
CA VAL A 125 -7.30 -0.46 8.52
C VAL A 125 -8.22 -1.68 8.60
N MET A 126 -8.45 -2.23 9.80
CA MET A 126 -9.28 -3.41 10.01
C MET A 126 -10.71 -3.20 9.55
N ARG A 127 -11.29 -2.03 9.84
CA ARG A 127 -12.66 -1.70 9.43
C ARG A 127 -12.76 -1.48 7.93
N SER A 128 -11.80 -0.77 7.34
CA SER A 128 -11.73 -0.58 5.89
C SER A 128 -11.64 -1.91 5.14
N ILE A 129 -10.81 -2.85 5.63
CA ILE A 129 -10.73 -4.22 5.09
C ILE A 129 -12.07 -4.95 5.24
N ALA A 130 -12.71 -4.86 6.41
CA ALA A 130 -14.00 -5.51 6.66
C ALA A 130 -15.11 -4.97 5.74
N ASP A 131 -15.06 -3.69 5.39
CA ASP A 131 -15.98 -3.04 4.45
C ASP A 131 -15.64 -3.34 2.98
N GLY A 132 -14.59 -4.13 2.73
CA GLY A 132 -14.19 -4.54 1.38
C GLY A 132 -13.44 -3.45 0.60
N LYS A 133 -13.02 -2.37 1.26
CA LYS A 133 -12.24 -1.29 0.64
C LYS A 133 -10.80 -1.75 0.39
N HIS A 134 -10.17 -1.23 -0.65
CA HIS A 134 -8.72 -1.35 -0.78
C HIS A 134 -8.05 -0.55 0.34
N VAL A 135 -6.93 -1.03 0.86
CA VAL A 135 -6.19 -0.33 1.91
C VAL A 135 -4.71 -0.29 1.59
N VAL A 136 -4.12 0.90 1.73
CA VAL A 136 -2.67 1.08 1.67
C VAL A 136 -2.17 1.82 2.90
N THR A 137 -1.06 1.39 3.49
CA THR A 137 -0.49 2.05 4.67
C THR A 137 1.01 2.30 4.54
N ALA A 138 1.48 3.42 5.10
CA ALA A 138 2.90 3.71 5.28
C ALA A 138 3.34 3.57 6.75
N ASN A 139 2.46 3.09 7.62
CA ASN A 139 2.68 3.06 9.06
C ASN A 139 3.50 1.84 9.47
N LYS A 140 4.83 1.99 9.48
CA LYS A 140 5.77 0.92 9.87
C LYS A 140 5.50 0.30 11.24
N ALA A 141 5.01 1.09 12.20
CA ALA A 141 4.78 0.61 13.57
C ALA A 141 3.55 -0.28 13.61
N LEU A 142 2.50 0.06 12.86
CA LEU A 142 1.33 -0.77 12.67
C LEU A 142 1.69 -2.10 12.01
N ILE A 143 2.44 -2.05 10.90
CA ILE A 143 2.84 -3.26 10.18
C ILE A 143 3.70 -4.18 11.06
N ALA A 144 4.67 -3.64 11.78
CA ALA A 144 5.47 -4.45 12.70
C ALA A 144 4.65 -5.06 13.84
N ALA A 145 3.57 -4.41 14.30
CA ALA A 145 2.79 -4.90 15.43
C ALA A 145 1.62 -5.82 15.06
N ALA A 146 1.05 -5.68 13.86
CA ALA A 146 -0.26 -6.26 13.54
C ALA A 146 -0.41 -6.84 12.13
N LEU A 147 0.63 -6.83 11.29
CA LEU A 147 0.55 -7.41 9.94
C LEU A 147 -0.13 -8.79 9.87
N PRO A 148 0.21 -9.79 10.71
CA PRO A 148 -0.52 -11.05 10.81
C PRO A 148 -2.03 -10.95 10.79
N GLU A 149 -2.54 -10.17 11.73
CA GLU A 149 -3.96 -10.00 11.99
C GLU A 149 -4.63 -9.23 10.85
N LEU A 150 -3.93 -8.25 10.29
CA LEU A 150 -4.41 -7.50 9.12
C LEU A 150 -4.57 -8.42 7.89
N GLN A 151 -3.64 -9.37 7.70
CA GLN A 151 -3.70 -10.31 6.58
C GLN A 151 -4.76 -11.39 6.78
N GLU A 152 -4.89 -11.92 8.00
CA GLU A 152 -6.00 -12.81 8.35
C GLU A 152 -7.34 -12.10 8.09
N LYS A 153 -7.46 -10.84 8.52
CA LYS A 153 -8.68 -10.07 8.30
C LYS A 153 -9.01 -9.86 6.83
N LEU A 154 -7.99 -9.62 6.01
CA LEU A 154 -8.14 -9.49 4.56
C LEU A 154 -8.63 -10.78 3.94
N ALA A 155 -8.06 -11.93 4.34
CA ALA A 155 -8.50 -13.23 3.85
C ALA A 155 -9.96 -13.51 4.24
N GLU A 156 -10.36 -13.23 5.49
CA GLU A 156 -11.76 -13.36 5.95
C GLU A 156 -12.73 -12.50 5.14
N ALA A 157 -12.36 -11.24 4.87
CA ALA A 157 -13.19 -10.31 4.11
C ALA A 157 -13.34 -10.78 2.65
N ASN A 158 -12.23 -11.14 2.01
CA ASN A 158 -12.21 -11.57 0.62
C ASN A 158 -12.95 -12.91 0.41
N ALA A 159 -12.93 -13.81 1.40
CA ALA A 159 -13.68 -15.08 1.34
C ALA A 159 -15.20 -14.88 1.24
N LYS A 160 -15.72 -13.71 1.63
CA LYS A 160 -17.15 -13.36 1.55
C LYS A 160 -17.51 -12.60 0.27
N GLN A 161 -16.52 -12.22 -0.52
CA GLN A 161 -16.72 -11.40 -1.71
C GLN A 161 -16.92 -12.26 -2.96
N VAL A 162 -17.61 -11.68 -3.95
CA VAL A 162 -17.72 -12.29 -5.28
C VAL A 162 -16.33 -12.36 -5.91
N LEU A 163 -16.03 -13.46 -6.58
CA LEU A 163 -14.76 -13.65 -7.28
C LEU A 163 -14.47 -12.45 -8.20
N GLY A 164 -13.31 -11.82 -8.01
CA GLY A 164 -12.90 -10.62 -8.75
C GLY A 164 -13.23 -9.28 -8.09
N SER A 165 -13.91 -9.27 -6.93
CA SER A 165 -14.19 -8.06 -6.13
C SER A 165 -13.35 -7.97 -4.85
N GLU A 166 -12.20 -8.66 -4.84
CA GLU A 166 -11.35 -8.80 -3.65
C GLU A 166 -10.71 -7.46 -3.22
N GLY A 167 -10.80 -7.18 -1.93
CA GLY A 167 -9.98 -6.16 -1.28
C GLY A 167 -8.49 -6.45 -1.47
N LYS A 168 -7.69 -5.38 -1.52
CA LYS A 168 -6.22 -5.45 -1.65
C LYS A 168 -5.60 -4.65 -0.51
N PHE A 169 -4.51 -5.17 0.06
CA PHE A 169 -3.78 -4.54 1.15
C PHE A 169 -2.32 -4.30 0.75
N GLY A 170 -1.89 -3.04 0.73
CA GLY A 170 -0.54 -2.65 0.36
C GLY A 170 0.19 -1.94 1.52
N PHE A 171 1.46 -2.28 1.72
CA PHE A 171 2.28 -1.68 2.80
C PHE A 171 3.71 -1.38 2.38
N GLU A 172 3.95 -1.24 1.06
CA GLU A 172 5.27 -0.95 0.48
C GLU A 172 5.94 0.25 1.15
N ALA A 173 5.21 1.36 1.32
CA ALA A 173 5.77 2.58 1.89
C ALA A 173 6.23 2.44 3.35
N ALA A 174 5.77 1.40 4.06
CA ALA A 174 6.24 1.08 5.40
C ALA A 174 7.62 0.39 5.41
N VAL A 175 8.06 -0.15 4.27
CA VAL A 175 9.28 -0.94 4.09
C VAL A 175 10.11 -0.28 2.99
N CYS A 176 11.20 0.41 3.35
CA CYS A 176 12.09 1.08 2.39
C CYS A 176 11.51 2.28 1.62
N GLY A 177 10.34 2.80 2.02
CA GLY A 177 9.80 4.06 1.51
C GLY A 177 9.41 3.98 0.04
N GLY A 178 10.25 4.54 -0.85
CA GLY A 178 9.99 4.58 -2.30
C GLY A 178 10.50 3.38 -3.09
N ILE A 179 11.26 2.49 -2.45
CA ILE A 179 11.86 1.31 -3.09
C ILE A 179 10.83 0.17 -3.10
N PRO A 180 10.46 -0.40 -4.26
CA PRO A 180 9.40 -1.42 -4.38
C PRO A 180 9.90 -2.83 -4.00
N ILE A 181 10.40 -2.99 -2.77
CA ILE A 181 10.99 -4.24 -2.31
C ILE A 181 9.95 -5.33 -2.03
N ILE A 182 8.81 -4.99 -1.42
CA ILE A 182 7.75 -5.94 -1.11
C ILE A 182 7.15 -6.45 -2.42
N HIS A 183 6.85 -5.55 -3.37
CA HIS A 183 6.37 -5.91 -4.69
C HIS A 183 7.33 -6.84 -5.44
N ALA A 184 8.63 -6.51 -5.45
CA ALA A 184 9.63 -7.35 -6.10
C ALA A 184 9.66 -8.76 -5.50
N LEU A 185 9.71 -8.87 -4.17
CA LEU A 185 9.73 -10.16 -3.47
C LEU A 185 8.46 -10.98 -3.71
N GLN A 186 7.30 -10.34 -3.73
CA GLN A 186 6.00 -11.03 -3.86
C GLN A 186 5.62 -11.35 -5.31
N ARG A 187 6.27 -10.77 -6.31
CA ARG A 187 5.87 -10.94 -7.71
C ARG A 187 6.97 -11.49 -8.59
N ASP A 188 8.18 -10.98 -8.45
CA ASP A 188 9.29 -11.28 -9.37
C ASP A 188 10.12 -12.47 -8.89
N PHE A 189 10.16 -12.71 -7.57
CA PHE A 189 10.93 -13.79 -6.93
C PHE A 189 10.07 -14.96 -6.43
N LEU A 190 8.82 -15.11 -6.90
CA LEU A 190 7.91 -16.18 -6.46
C LEU A 190 8.44 -17.61 -6.66
N GLY A 191 9.35 -17.79 -7.62
CA GLY A 191 9.98 -19.08 -7.93
C GLY A 191 11.35 -19.28 -7.26
N ASP A 192 11.87 -18.27 -6.56
CA ASP A 192 13.21 -18.27 -5.99
C ASP A 192 13.17 -18.38 -4.47
N GLU A 193 14.17 -19.06 -3.90
CA GLU A 193 14.39 -19.08 -2.46
C GLU A 193 15.37 -17.95 -2.07
N VAL A 194 14.82 -16.82 -1.63
CA VAL A 194 15.63 -15.67 -1.21
C VAL A 194 16.28 -15.98 0.14
N SER A 195 17.54 -16.43 0.10
CA SER A 195 18.31 -16.81 1.29
C SER A 195 18.87 -15.63 2.10
N GLN A 196 19.00 -14.45 1.49
CA GLN A 196 19.53 -13.25 2.15
C GLN A 196 19.07 -11.96 1.45
N LEU A 197 18.69 -10.95 2.23
CA LEU A 197 18.53 -9.56 1.77
C LEU A 197 19.43 -8.66 2.62
N SER A 198 20.22 -7.80 1.98
CA SER A 198 21.04 -6.81 2.69
C SER A 198 20.93 -5.46 1.99
N GLY A 199 20.85 -4.39 2.77
CA GLY A 199 20.71 -3.03 2.25
C GLY A 199 20.74 -1.99 3.36
N VAL A 200 21.01 -0.74 2.98
CA VAL A 200 20.96 0.43 3.87
C VAL A 200 19.63 1.14 3.65
N VAL A 201 18.81 1.21 4.70
CA VAL A 201 17.45 1.73 4.60
C VAL A 201 17.19 2.70 5.75
N ASN A 202 17.87 3.86 5.74
CA ASN A 202 17.59 4.93 6.69
C ASN A 202 17.89 6.32 6.09
N GLY A 203 16.95 7.24 6.29
CA GLY A 203 17.05 8.66 5.92
C GLY A 203 17.49 9.60 7.05
N ARG A 204 17.96 9.08 8.20
CA ARG A 204 18.66 9.88 9.22
C ARG A 204 20.08 9.36 9.42
N THR A 205 20.98 10.32 9.60
CA THR A 205 22.45 10.27 9.58
C THR A 205 23.04 9.04 10.26
N LEU A 206 23.96 8.35 9.59
CA LEU A 206 24.89 7.40 10.22
C LEU A 206 25.82 8.17 11.18
N PRO A 207 26.06 7.69 12.41
CA PRO A 207 27.38 7.84 13.00
C PRO A 207 28.33 6.95 12.17
N SER A 208 29.49 7.48 11.79
CA SER A 208 30.57 6.74 11.15
C SER A 208 30.87 5.46 11.95
N VAL A 209 30.55 4.29 11.40
CA VAL A 209 30.94 3.02 12.00
C VAL A 209 32.39 2.73 11.62
N SER A 210 33.32 3.30 12.39
CA SER A 210 34.72 2.87 12.37
C SER A 210 34.88 1.65 13.27
N GLY A 211 35.05 0.46 12.68
CA GLY A 211 35.63 -0.70 13.39
C GLY A 211 34.86 -2.02 13.37
N GLN A 212 34.46 -2.56 12.21
CA GLN A 212 34.12 -3.99 12.12
C GLN A 212 35.32 -4.82 11.62
N PRO A 213 35.68 -5.92 12.30
CA PRO A 213 36.77 -6.80 11.87
C PRO A 213 36.32 -7.74 10.75
N SER A 214 37.26 -8.09 9.87
CA SER A 214 37.08 -8.98 8.73
C SER A 214 36.98 -10.45 9.16
N GLY A 215 35.84 -11.11 8.91
CA GLY A 215 35.68 -12.55 9.06
C GLY A 215 34.21 -12.99 9.08
N GLN A 216 33.81 -13.69 8.02
CA GLN A 216 32.53 -14.36 7.71
C GLN A 216 31.28 -14.09 8.59
N PRO A 217 30.14 -13.69 7.98
CA PRO A 217 28.88 -13.60 8.72
C PRO A 217 28.33 -15.02 9.02
N PRO A 218 27.73 -15.24 10.20
CA PRO A 218 27.03 -16.47 10.51
C PRO A 218 25.81 -16.65 9.57
N ARG A 219 25.48 -17.91 9.25
CA ARG A 219 24.31 -18.27 8.45
C ARG A 219 23.04 -17.74 9.13
N GLY A 220 22.20 -17.04 8.36
CA GLY A 220 20.93 -16.47 8.84
C GLY A 220 20.99 -15.05 9.42
N LEU A 221 22.03 -14.26 9.09
CA LEU A 221 22.20 -12.91 9.64
C LEU A 221 21.94 -11.81 8.60
N PHE A 222 20.86 -11.04 8.80
CA PHE A 222 20.61 -9.77 8.14
C PHE A 222 21.54 -8.71 8.76
N VAL A 223 22.57 -8.29 8.02
CA VAL A 223 23.48 -7.22 8.45
C VAL A 223 23.23 -5.97 7.61
N GLY A 224 22.80 -4.91 8.26
CA GLY A 224 22.58 -3.57 7.70
C GLY A 224 21.71 -2.73 8.63
N ILE A 225 21.94 -1.41 8.71
CA ILE A 225 21.08 -0.51 9.49
C ILE A 225 19.73 -0.41 8.78
N ILE A 226 18.86 -1.34 9.17
CA ILE A 226 17.46 -1.43 8.84
C ILE A 226 16.72 -0.85 10.06
N ASN A 227 15.79 0.09 9.86
CA ASN A 227 14.98 0.59 10.97
C ASN A 227 14.34 -0.61 11.71
N GLY A 228 14.31 -0.64 13.05
CA GLY A 228 13.93 -1.84 13.82
C GLY A 228 12.62 -2.51 13.36
N CYS A 229 11.63 -1.74 12.92
CA CYS A 229 10.39 -2.27 12.30
C CYS A 229 10.65 -2.97 10.97
N THR A 230 11.47 -2.40 10.08
CA THR A 230 11.82 -3.00 8.79
C THR A 230 12.68 -4.26 8.99
N ASN A 231 13.54 -4.29 10.02
CA ASN A 231 14.34 -5.47 10.34
C ASN A 231 13.46 -6.59 10.90
N PHE A 232 12.49 -6.24 11.74
CA PHE A 232 11.48 -7.17 12.25
C PHE A 232 10.63 -7.78 11.11
N ILE A 233 10.07 -6.93 10.25
CA ILE A 233 9.24 -7.35 9.10
C ILE A 233 10.03 -8.29 8.18
N LEU A 234 11.29 -7.95 7.87
CA LEU A 234 12.12 -8.74 6.95
C LEU A 234 12.78 -9.97 7.61
N SER A 235 13.12 -9.93 8.89
CA SER A 235 13.72 -11.07 9.62
C SER A 235 12.71 -12.18 9.86
N ASN A 236 11.45 -11.85 10.16
CA ASN A 236 10.36 -12.84 10.26
C ASN A 236 10.12 -13.57 8.92
N MET A 237 10.36 -12.91 7.79
CA MET A 237 10.23 -13.53 6.47
C MET A 237 11.38 -14.51 6.16
N ALA A 238 12.51 -14.47 6.87
CA ALA A 238 13.73 -15.13 6.44
C ALA A 238 14.40 -16.09 7.44
N GLN A 239 14.22 -15.92 8.76
CA GLN A 239 14.83 -16.84 9.75
C GLN A 239 14.01 -18.11 10.02
N GLY A 240 12.73 -18.14 9.63
CA GLY A 240 11.84 -19.25 9.99
C GLY A 240 11.91 -20.47 9.08
N GLY A 241 12.20 -20.33 7.78
CA GLY A 241 11.91 -21.42 6.81
C GLY A 241 10.45 -21.91 6.89
N LEU A 242 9.58 -21.09 7.47
CA LEU A 242 8.20 -21.37 7.84
C LEU A 242 7.27 -20.69 6.85
N SER A 243 6.08 -21.26 6.67
CA SER A 243 5.02 -20.59 5.92
C SER A 243 4.59 -19.30 6.62
N TYR A 244 4.09 -18.32 5.87
CA TYR A 244 3.67 -17.01 6.40
C TYR A 244 2.73 -17.11 7.62
N SER A 245 1.87 -18.14 7.69
CA SER A 245 0.94 -18.37 8.80
C SER A 245 1.59 -18.78 10.13
N ASP A 246 2.85 -19.21 10.12
CA ASP A 246 3.52 -19.74 11.32
C ASP A 246 4.48 -18.73 11.96
N ALA A 247 4.96 -17.72 11.21
CA ALA A 247 5.78 -16.61 11.71
C ALA A 247 4.99 -15.58 12.56
N LEU A 248 3.71 -15.85 12.81
CA LEU A 248 2.71 -14.93 13.36
C LEU A 248 2.17 -15.34 14.73
N LYS A 249 2.59 -16.52 15.22
CA LYS A 249 2.06 -17.15 16.43
C LYS A 249 2.97 -17.01 17.65
N GLU A 250 4.14 -16.38 17.50
CA GLU A 250 5.09 -16.03 18.59
C GLU A 250 5.29 -14.51 18.66
#